data_AF-A0A7V6X1G1-F1
#
_entry.id   AF-A0A7V6X1G1-F1
#
_cell.length_a   1.000
_cell.length_b   1.000
_cell.length_c   1.000
_cell.angle_alpha   90.00
_cell.angle_beta   90.00
_cell.angle_gamma   90.00
#
_symmetry.space_group_name_H-M   'P 1'
#
loop_
_entity.id
_entity.type
_entity.pdbx_description
1 polymer ?
#
loop_
_entity_poly.entity_id
_entity_poly.type
_entity_poly.pdbx_seq_one_letter_code
_entity_poly.pdbx_strand_id
1 'polypeptide(L)' 'MFRVIFSGISGALTVHAKAVKQSTTNDRIRDLFKQLLLSELAALDTTIRFGKVKGWLHPTPTFREY' A
#
# COMPACT_ATOMS: atom_id res chain seq x y z
N MET A 1 -15.74 3.64 7.16
CA MET A 1 -14.46 3.30 7.86
C MET A 1 -13.45 2.60 6.95
N PHE A 2 -13.80 1.54 6.20
CA PHE A 2 -12.87 0.85 5.28
C PHE A 2 -12.09 1.77 4.33
N ARG A 3 -12.77 2.70 3.64
CA ARG A 3 -12.14 3.63 2.68
C ARG A 3 -11.08 4.54 3.32
N VAL A 4 -11.29 4.96 4.57
CA VAL A 4 -10.35 5.80 5.31
C VAL A 4 -9.08 5.01 5.65
N ILE A 5 -9.25 3.77 6.12
CA ILE A 5 -8.13 2.87 6.43
C ILE A 5 -7.35 2.54 5.14
N PHE A 6 -8.05 2.20 4.07
CA PHE A 6 -7.44 1.91 2.76
C PHE A 6 -6.65 3.10 2.21
N SER A 7 -7.20 4.31 2.29
CA SER A 7 -6.51 5.55 1.90
C SER A 7 -5.32 5.86 2.80
N GLY A 8 -5.44 5.61 4.11
CA GLY A 8 -4.36 5.80 5.09
C GLY A 8 -3.17 4.89 4.81
N ILE A 9 -3.41 3.59 4.61
CA ILE A 9 -2.36 2.61 4.26
C ILE A 9 -1.70 2.99 2.92
N SER A 10 -2.49 3.35 1.90
CA SER A 10 -1.96 3.76 0.58
C SER A 10 -1.09 5.03 0.68
N GLY A 11 -1.48 5.98 1.54
CA GLY A 11 -0.70 7.19 1.82
C GLY A 11 0.62 6.87 2.52
N ALA A 12 0.59 6.04 3.56
CA ALA A 12 1.78 5.63 4.31
C ALA A 12 2.78 4.86 3.42
N LEU A 13 2.28 3.95 2.58
CA LEU A 13 3.10 3.22 1.61
C LEU A 13 3.86 4.17 0.67
N THR A 14 3.20 5.22 0.21
CA THR A 14 3.81 6.25 -0.66
C THR A 14 4.90 7.03 0.06
N VAL A 15 4.68 7.36 1.35
CA VAL A 15 5.66 8.07 2.18
C VAL A 15 6.88 7.19 2.42
N HIS A 16 6.70 5.93 2.82
CA HIS A 16 7.81 5.01 3.06
C HIS A 16 8.57 4.65 1.77
N ALA A 17 7.90 4.55 0.62
CA ALA A 17 8.56 4.36 -0.67
C ALA A 17 9.51 5.53 -1.00
N LYS A 18 9.06 6.76 -0.74
CA LYS A 18 9.90 7.96 -0.90
C LYS A 18 11.04 7.97 0.12
N ALA A 19 10.78 7.59 1.37
CA ALA A 19 11.78 7.53 2.42
C ALA A 19 12.91 6.54 2.06
N VAL A 20 12.59 5.33 1.58
CA VAL A 20 13.58 4.35 1.09
C VAL A 20 14.44 4.94 -0.03
N LYS A 21 13.82 5.66 -0.99
CA LYS A 21 14.53 6.30 -2.10
C LYS A 21 15.47 7.41 -1.64
N GLN A 22 15.06 8.19 -0.64
CA GLN A 22 15.84 9.32 -0.11
C GLN A 22 16.93 8.88 0.87
N SER A 23 16.77 7.74 1.55
CA SER A 23 17.78 7.16 2.43
C SER A 23 18.92 6.50 1.63
N THR A 24 19.77 7.30 1.00
CA THR A 24 20.95 6.83 0.26
C THR A 24 22.18 6.71 1.15
N THR A 25 22.31 7.57 2.16
CA THR A 25 23.53 7.69 2.99
C THR A 25 23.61 6.68 4.14
N ASN A 26 22.46 6.15 4.62
CA ASN A 26 22.44 5.22 5.75
C ASN A 26 21.65 3.96 5.41
N ASP A 27 22.38 2.87 5.20
CA ASP A 27 21.83 1.57 4.83
C ASP A 27 20.91 0.98 5.91
N ARG A 28 21.19 1.25 7.20
CA ARG A 28 20.38 0.76 8.33
C ARG A 28 19.01 1.44 8.38
N ILE A 29 18.99 2.76 8.15
CA ILE A 29 17.73 3.52 8.07
C ILE A 29 16.94 3.11 6.83
N ARG A 30 17.64 2.89 5.70
CA ARG A 30 17.00 2.38 4.48
C ARG A 30 16.36 1.02 4.72
N ASP A 31 17.01 0.12 5.45
CA ASP A 31 16.47 -1.20 5.76
C ASP A 31 15.23 -1.12 6.66
N LEU A 32 15.23 -0.23 7.66
CA LEU A 32 14.04 0.04 8.48
C LEU A 32 12.85 0.49 7.62
N PHE A 33 13.05 1.46 6.73
CA PHE A 33 11.96 1.92 5.84
C PHE A 33 11.50 0.84 4.85
N LYS A 34 12.40 -0.06 4.41
CA LYS A 34 12.03 -1.21 3.59
C LYS A 34 11.14 -2.18 4.37
N GLN A 35 11.48 -2.49 5.62
CA GLN A 35 10.68 -3.39 6.46
C GLN A 35 9.28 -2.82 6.71
N LEU A 36 9.19 -1.52 7.03
CA LEU A 36 7.92 -0.83 7.20
C LEU A 36 7.07 -0.87 5.92
N LEU A 37 7.67 -0.56 4.77
CA LEU A 37 6.99 -0.61 3.47
C LEU A 37 6.46 -2.01 3.13
N LEU A 38 7.24 -3.07 3.39
CA LEU A 38 6.81 -4.45 3.14
C LEU A 38 5.66 -4.85 4.06
N SER A 39 5.70 -4.45 5.34
CA SER A 39 4.61 -4.71 6.29
C SER A 39 3.31 -4.01 5.86
N GLU A 40 3.40 -2.76 5.40
CA GLU A 40 2.25 -2.01 4.89
C GLU A 40 1.69 -2.58 3.60
N LEU A 41 2.55 -3.10 2.71
CA LEU A 41 2.11 -3.77 1.49
C LEU A 41 1.31 -5.05 1.82
N ALA A 42 1.76 -5.83 2.80
CA ALA A 42 1.02 -6.99 3.29
C ALA A 42 -0.34 -6.59 3.90
N ALA A 43 -0.36 -5.53 4.70
CA ALA A 43 -1.61 -4.99 5.25
C ALA A 43 -2.55 -4.47 4.15
N LEU A 44 -2.03 -3.85 3.10
CA LEU A 44 -2.80 -3.41 1.94
C LEU A 44 -3.42 -4.62 1.20
N ASP A 45 -2.65 -5.69 0.96
CA ASP A 45 -3.16 -6.90 0.29
C ASP A 45 -4.32 -7.53 1.07
N THR A 46 -4.18 -7.70 2.39
CA THR A 46 -5.27 -8.21 3.23
C THR A 46 -6.50 -7.30 3.22
N THR A 47 -6.29 -5.98 3.25
CA THR A 47 -7.37 -4.98 3.18
C THR A 47 -8.10 -5.05 1.84
N ILE A 48 -7.38 -5.21 0.72
CA ILE A 48 -7.97 -5.38 -0.62
C ILE A 48 -8.78 -6.68 -0.67
N ARG A 49 -8.23 -7.80 -0.21
CA ARG A 49 -8.95 -9.09 -0.17
C ARG A 49 -10.23 -8.98 0.65
N PHE A 50 -10.16 -8.37 1.82
CA PHE A 50 -11.32 -8.13 2.68
C PHE A 50 -12.37 -7.26 1.98
N GLY A 51 -11.94 -6.16 1.35
CA GLY A 51 -12.83 -5.28 0.59
C GLY A 51 -13.47 -5.96 -0.62
N LYS A 52 -12.78 -6.89 -1.30
CA LYS A 52 -13.32 -7.69 -2.40
C LYS A 52 -14.41 -8.65 -1.90
N VAL A 53 -14.15 -9.38 -0.82
CA VAL A 53 -15.11 -10.32 -0.22
C VAL A 53 -16.39 -9.61 0.23
N LYS A 54 -16.26 -8.39 0.77
CA LYS A 54 -17.40 -7.59 1.22
C LYS A 54 -18.08 -6.79 0.11
N GLY A 55 -17.54 -6.76 -1.11
CA GLY A 55 -18.06 -5.96 -2.22
C GLY A 55 -17.91 -4.44 -2.00
N TRP A 56 -16.94 -4.02 -1.19
CA TRP A 56 -16.73 -2.61 -0.82
C TRP A 56 -15.79 -1.87 -1.76
N LEU A 57 -15.07 -2.59 -2.63
CA LEU A 57 -14.37 -1.99 -3.75
C LEU A 57 -15.37 -1.69 -4.86
N HIS A 58 -15.31 -0.46 -5.39
CA HIS A 58 -16.06 -0.16 -6.61
C HIS A 58 -15.57 -1.06 -7.74
N PRO A 59 -16.47 -1.60 -8.58
CA PRO A 59 -16.07 -2.32 -9.77
C PRO A 59 -15.29 -1.36 -10.66
N THR A 60 -14.00 -1.66 -10.86
CA THR A 60 -13.18 -0.94 -11.83
C THR A 60 -13.63 -1.35 -13.23
N PRO A 61 -13.78 -0.40 -14.18
CA PRO A 61 -14.12 -0.74 -15.56
C PRO A 61 -13.06 -1.71 -16.09
N THR A 62 -13.50 -2.89 -16.51
CA THR A 62 -12.61 -3.86 -17.16
C THR A 62 -12.46 -3.40 -18.60
N PHE A 63 -11.24 -3.02 -18.97
CA PHE A 63 -10.92 -2.72 -20.36
C PHE A 63 -11.02 -4.03 -21.14
N ARG A 64 -12.00 -4.10 -22.04
CA ARG A 64 -12.19 -5.22 -22.96
C ARG A 64 -11.71 -4.73 -24.32
N GLU A 65 -10.49 -5.11 -24.69
CA GLU A 65 -10.00 -4.92 -26.06
C GLU A 65 -10.86 -5.78 -27.00
N TYR A 66 -11.42 -5.15 -28.02
CA TYR A 66 -12.18 -5.76 -29.12
C TYR A 66 -11.22 -6.14 -30.25
#